data_AF-A0AAD0ZDI0-F1
#
_entry.id   AF-A0AAD0ZDI0-F1
#
_cell.length_a   1.000
_cell.length_b   1.000
_cell.length_c   1.000
_cell.angle_alpha   90.00
_cell.angle_beta   90.00
_cell.angle_gamma   90.00
#
_symmetry.space_group_name_H-M   'P 1'
#
loop_
_entity.id
_entity.type
_entity.pdbx_description
1 polymer ?
#
loop_
_entity_poly.entity_id
_entity_poly.type
_entity_poly.pdbx_seq_one_letter_code
_entity_poly.pdbx_strand_id
1 'polypeptide(L)'
;MFEPRVRQLDLEGIELSADLRLPPGARALVVFAHGSGSGRSSPRNRYVAESLARRGLGSLLFDLLTETEQRLDNRTRELRFDIALLARRLTEVLDWIDRDLELQSLRVGLFGASTGAAGCGARRGQPGRAHRSGGACAVSGEGTDPADRRRTGPGGVRPELPEQSCPAV
;
A
#
# COMPACT_ATOMS: atom_id res chain seq x y z
N MET A 1 9.27 -21.95 -5.91
CA MET A 1 8.43 -20.74 -5.93
C MET A 1 8.03 -20.45 -4.49
N PHE A 2 8.07 -19.20 -4.03
CA PHE A 2 7.70 -18.87 -2.65
C PHE A 2 6.18 -18.67 -2.60
N GLU A 3 5.45 -19.70 -2.19
CA GLU A 3 3.99 -19.60 -2.14
C GLU A 3 3.54 -18.66 -1.00
N PRO A 4 2.58 -17.76 -1.25
CA PRO A 4 2.01 -16.94 -0.18
C PRO A 4 1.19 -17.83 0.76
N ARG A 5 1.33 -17.59 2.05
CA ARG A 5 0.50 -18.19 3.11
C ARG A 5 -0.52 -17.16 3.57
N VAL A 6 -1.78 -17.55 3.64
CA VAL A 6 -2.81 -16.69 4.22
C VAL A 6 -2.58 -16.60 5.73
N ARG A 7 -2.64 -15.37 6.27
CA ARG A 7 -2.59 -15.04 7.70
C ARG A 7 -3.81 -14.21 8.05
N GLN A 8 -4.41 -14.47 9.20
CA GLN A 8 -5.38 -13.57 9.79
C GLN A 8 -4.66 -12.64 10.75
N LEU A 9 -4.93 -11.35 10.62
CA LEU A 9 -4.41 -10.30 11.47
C LEU A 9 -5.54 -9.90 12.41
N ASP A 10 -5.48 -10.41 13.64
CA ASP A 10 -6.40 -10.03 14.71
C ASP A 10 -5.99 -8.68 15.28
N LEU A 11 -6.71 -7.64 14.86
CA LEU A 11 -6.60 -6.29 15.39
C LEU A 11 -7.67 -6.09 16.47
N GLU A 12 -7.69 -4.92 17.11
CA GLU A 12 -8.63 -4.62 18.21
C GLU A 12 -10.10 -4.63 17.75
N GLY A 13 -10.70 -5.83 17.70
CA GLY A 13 -12.08 -6.08 17.30
C GLY A 13 -12.33 -6.26 15.80
N ILE A 14 -11.29 -6.34 14.96
CA ILE A 14 -11.41 -6.61 13.53
C ILE A 14 -10.39 -7.64 13.06
N GLU A 15 -10.80 -8.51 12.13
CA GLU A 15 -9.91 -9.48 11.48
C GLU A 15 -9.63 -9.03 10.04
N LEU A 16 -8.35 -8.97 9.65
CA LEU A 16 -7.92 -8.70 8.29
C LEU A 16 -7.14 -9.88 7.71
N SER A 17 -7.48 -10.30 6.50
CA SER A 17 -6.71 -11.33 5.78
C SER A 17 -5.50 -10.74 5.07
N ALA A 18 -4.37 -11.43 5.21
CA ALA A 18 -3.09 -11.06 4.59
C ALA A 18 -2.43 -12.24 3.88
N ASP A 19 -1.84 -11.97 2.71
CA ASP A 19 -0.97 -12.90 1.99
C ASP A 19 0.49 -12.65 2.45
N LEU A 20 1.04 -13.55 3.26
CA LEU A 20 2.42 -13.53 3.73
C LEU A 20 3.31 -14.40 2.86
N ARG A 21 4.29 -13.79 2.21
CA ARG A 21 5.37 -14.50 1.51
C ARG A 21 6.69 -14.24 2.21
N LEU A 22 7.27 -15.28 2.78
CA LEU A 22 8.51 -15.18 3.57
C LEU A 22 9.54 -16.20 3.06
N PRO A 23 10.51 -15.79 2.22
CA PRO A 23 11.59 -16.68 1.81
C PRO A 23 12.50 -17.02 3.01
N PRO A 24 13.12 -18.22 3.06
CA PRO A 24 14.04 -18.59 4.12
C PRO A 24 15.19 -17.58 4.26
N GLY A 25 15.51 -17.20 5.50
CA GLY A 25 16.58 -16.25 5.78
C GLY A 25 16.27 -14.79 5.42
N ALA A 26 15.01 -14.45 5.12
CA ALA A 26 14.60 -13.06 4.93
C ALA A 26 14.99 -12.21 6.14
N ARG A 27 15.56 -11.02 5.89
CA ARG A 27 15.98 -10.07 6.94
C ARG A 27 15.11 -8.82 7.01
N ALA A 28 14.17 -8.70 6.08
CA ALA A 28 13.26 -7.58 5.97
C ALA A 28 11.92 -8.02 5.36
N LEU A 29 10.87 -7.28 5.72
CA LEU A 29 9.49 -7.48 5.30
C LEU A 29 8.97 -6.19 4.66
N VAL A 30 8.45 -6.28 3.43
CA VAL A 30 7.77 -5.17 2.78
C VAL A 30 6.26 -5.33 2.94
N VAL A 31 5.64 -4.40 3.65
CA VAL A 31 4.21 -4.38 3.93
C VAL A 31 3.50 -3.55 2.88
N PHE A 32 2.60 -4.19 2.14
CA PHE A 32 1.79 -3.56 1.12
C PHE A 32 0.45 -3.18 1.74
N ALA A 33 0.26 -1.88 1.95
CA ALA A 33 -0.97 -1.33 2.52
C ALA A 33 -1.88 -0.87 1.37
N HIS A 34 -2.93 -1.65 1.10
CA HIS A 34 -3.86 -1.37 0.02
C HIS A 34 -5.10 -0.64 0.53
N GLY A 35 -5.47 0.46 -0.13
CA GLY A 35 -6.80 1.05 0.01
C GLY A 35 -7.84 0.32 -0.86
N SER A 36 -8.99 0.94 -1.07
CA SER A 36 -10.03 0.37 -1.93
C SER A 36 -9.60 0.23 -3.40
N GLY A 37 -9.97 -0.86 -4.05
CA GLY A 37 -9.88 -1.02 -5.51
C GLY A 37 -8.60 -1.68 -6.03
N SER A 38 -7.55 -1.82 -5.21
CA SER A 38 -6.29 -2.49 -5.60
C SER A 38 -5.76 -3.37 -4.46
N GLY A 39 -6.58 -4.31 -4.04
CA GLY A 39 -6.31 -5.17 -2.88
C GLY A 39 -5.24 -6.24 -3.10
N ARG A 40 -5.14 -7.18 -2.15
CA ARG A 40 -4.16 -8.29 -2.13
C ARG A 40 -4.20 -9.20 -3.38
N SER A 41 -5.32 -9.20 -4.11
CA SER A 41 -5.49 -9.96 -5.36
C SER A 41 -4.90 -9.27 -6.59
N SER A 42 -4.41 -8.03 -6.47
CA SER A 42 -3.84 -7.26 -7.59
C SER A 42 -2.66 -8.01 -8.25
N PRO A 43 -2.74 -8.35 -9.56
CA PRO A 43 -1.66 -9.02 -10.27
C PRO A 43 -0.34 -8.24 -10.20
N ARG A 44 -0.43 -6.91 -10.23
CA ARG A 44 0.72 -6.01 -10.13
C ARG A 44 1.43 -6.16 -8.79
N ASN A 45 0.70 -6.11 -7.67
CA ASN A 45 1.32 -6.19 -6.34
C ASN A 45 1.85 -7.60 -6.08
N ARG A 46 1.17 -8.64 -6.57
CA ARG A 46 1.65 -10.02 -6.51
C ARG A 46 2.95 -10.22 -7.28
N TYR A 47 3.09 -9.58 -8.44
CA TYR A 47 4.33 -9.57 -9.21
C TYR A 47 5.48 -8.86 -8.49
N VAL A 48 5.21 -7.71 -7.85
CA VAL A 48 6.22 -7.01 -7.04
C VAL A 48 6.63 -7.87 -5.84
N ALA A 49 5.67 -8.45 -5.13
CA ALA A 49 5.90 -9.37 -4.01
C ALA A 49 6.76 -10.58 -4.42
N GLU A 50 6.52 -11.13 -5.61
CA GLU A 50 7.31 -12.25 -6.14
C GLU A 50 8.74 -11.81 -6.46
N SER A 51 8.90 -10.63 -7.05
CA SER A 51 10.20 -10.04 -7.35
C SER A 51 11.01 -9.73 -6.09
N LEU A 52 10.36 -9.28 -5.02
CA LEU A 52 10.97 -9.11 -3.70
C LEU A 52 11.44 -10.45 -3.11
N ALA A 53 10.59 -11.48 -3.20
CA ALA A 53 10.93 -12.80 -2.68
C ALA A 53 12.12 -13.43 -3.42
N ARG A 54 12.23 -13.25 -4.74
CA ARG A 54 13.41 -13.66 -5.52
C ARG A 54 14.70 -12.96 -5.08
N ARG A 55 14.59 -11.82 -4.41
CA ARG A 55 15.72 -11.05 -3.83
C ARG A 55 15.94 -11.34 -2.33
N GLY A 56 15.26 -12.33 -1.76
CA GLY A 56 15.38 -12.69 -0.35
C GLY A 56 14.65 -11.75 0.62
N LEU A 57 13.69 -10.97 0.12
CA LEU A 57 12.85 -10.08 0.94
C LEU A 57 11.47 -10.71 1.18
N GLY A 58 10.97 -10.60 2.40
CA GLY A 58 9.59 -10.94 2.72
C GLY A 58 8.61 -9.89 2.21
N SER A 59 7.36 -10.29 2.02
CA SER A 59 6.26 -9.37 1.72
C SER A 59 4.98 -9.77 2.44
N LEU A 60 4.21 -8.79 2.88
CA LEU A 60 2.90 -8.95 3.50
C LEU A 60 1.89 -8.09 2.74
N LEU A 61 0.90 -8.71 2.11
CA LEU A 61 -0.12 -8.02 1.32
C LEU A 61 -1.48 -8.15 2.01
N PHE A 62 -2.09 -7.05 2.42
CA PHE A 62 -3.37 -7.09 3.15
C PHE A 62 -4.25 -5.88 2.80
N ASP A 63 -5.57 -6.06 2.89
CA ASP A 63 -6.51 -4.97 2.60
C ASP A 63 -6.76 -4.16 3.88
N LEU A 64 -6.67 -2.83 3.80
CA LEU A 64 -6.93 -1.96 4.96
C LEU A 64 -8.41 -1.93 5.35
N LEU A 65 -9.31 -2.40 4.47
CA LEU A 65 -10.74 -2.50 4.73
C LEU A 65 -11.12 -3.96 4.90
N THR A 66 -12.01 -4.24 5.87
CA THR A 66 -12.66 -5.56 5.96
C THR A 66 -13.49 -5.82 4.71
N GLU A 67 -13.85 -7.08 4.45
CA GLU A 67 -14.66 -7.40 3.27
C GLU A 67 -16.01 -6.66 3.28
N THR A 68 -16.64 -6.53 4.45
CA THR A 68 -17.91 -5.80 4.62
C THR A 68 -17.75 -4.32 4.29
N GLU A 69 -16.68 -3.69 4.79
CA GLU A 69 -16.38 -2.29 4.50
C GLU A 69 -15.99 -2.07 3.05
N GLN A 70 -15.27 -3.02 2.44
CA GLN A 70 -14.93 -2.97 1.03
C GLN A 70 -16.19 -2.97 0.16
N ARG A 71 -17.19 -3.80 0.50
CA ARG A 71 -18.49 -3.85 -0.19
C ARG A 71 -19.31 -2.57 -0.01
N LEU A 72 -19.21 -1.91 1.14
CA LEU A 72 -19.83 -0.61 1.39
C LEU A 72 -19.14 0.49 0.59
N ASP A 73 -17.82 0.57 0.72
CA ASP A 73 -16.97 1.58 0.08
C ASP A 73 -17.00 1.47 -1.45
N ASN A 74 -17.18 0.28 -2.02
CA ASN A 74 -17.40 0.14 -3.47
C ASN A 74 -18.66 0.86 -3.96
N ARG A 75 -19.63 1.12 -3.08
CA ARG A 75 -20.85 1.88 -3.37
C ARG A 75 -20.74 3.35 -2.96
N THR A 76 -20.19 3.63 -1.77
CA THR A 76 -20.18 4.99 -1.20
C THR A 76 -18.92 5.77 -1.54
N ARG A 77 -17.78 5.07 -1.71
CA ARG A 77 -16.43 5.63 -1.88
C ARG A 77 -15.96 6.50 -0.70
N GLU A 78 -16.51 6.32 0.49
CA GLU A 78 -16.20 7.17 1.64
C GLU A 78 -14.98 6.68 2.43
N LEU A 79 -14.90 5.38 2.72
CA LEU A 79 -13.87 4.80 3.58
C LEU A 79 -12.48 4.84 2.93
N ARG A 80 -12.43 4.81 1.60
CA ARG A 80 -11.19 4.92 0.84
C ARG A 80 -10.52 6.29 0.89
N PHE A 81 -11.20 7.31 1.42
CA PHE A 81 -10.65 8.64 1.66
C PHE A 81 -10.57 8.96 3.15
N ASP A 82 -11.04 8.06 4.03
CA ASP A 82 -10.86 8.18 5.47
C ASP A 82 -9.41 7.83 5.85
N ILE A 83 -8.52 8.82 5.68
CA ILE A 83 -7.09 8.68 5.94
C ILE A 83 -6.82 8.33 7.41
N ALA A 84 -7.67 8.80 8.34
CA ALA A 84 -7.52 8.52 9.76
C ALA A 84 -7.77 7.04 10.07
N LEU A 85 -8.85 6.47 9.55
CA LEU A 85 -9.14 5.03 9.65
C LEU A 85 -8.01 4.19 9.06
N LEU A 86 -7.57 4.54 7.85
CA LEU A 86 -6.52 3.79 7.14
C LEU A 86 -5.17 3.85 7.87
N ALA A 87 -4.79 5.03 8.38
CA ALA A 87 -3.56 5.19 9.17
C ALA A 87 -3.62 4.42 10.49
N ARG A 88 -4.78 4.43 11.17
CA ARG A 88 -4.98 3.66 12.41
C ARG A 88 -4.80 2.17 12.15
N ARG A 89 -5.44 1.62 11.13
CA ARG A 89 -5.32 0.20 10.79
C ARG A 89 -3.93 -0.22 10.37
N LEU A 90 -3.25 0.61 9.59
CA LEU A 90 -1.86 0.36 9.26
C LEU A 90 -0.99 0.30 10.53
N THR A 91 -1.27 1.16 11.50
CA THR A 91 -0.57 1.16 12.80
C THR A 91 -0.85 -0.13 13.58
N GLU A 92 -2.10 -0.54 13.66
CA GLU A 92 -2.50 -1.78 14.34
C GLU A 92 -1.85 -3.02 13.69
N VAL A 93 -1.75 -3.06 12.35
CA VAL A 93 -1.04 -4.14 11.63
C VAL A 93 0.46 -4.13 11.93
N LEU A 94 1.09 -2.96 11.99
CA LEU A 94 2.51 -2.86 12.35
C LEU A 94 2.74 -3.30 13.81
N ASP A 95 1.84 -2.95 14.73
CA ASP A 95 1.88 -3.43 16.11
C ASP A 95 1.71 -4.96 16.18
N TRP A 96 0.84 -5.53 15.34
CA TRP A 96 0.65 -6.98 15.22
C TRP A 96 1.94 -7.66 14.73
N ILE A 97 2.60 -7.13 13.70
CA ILE A 97 3.87 -7.64 13.16
C ILE A 97 4.97 -7.64 14.23
N ASP A 98 5.04 -6.60 15.05
CA ASP A 98 6.03 -6.48 16.12
C ASP A 98 5.83 -7.51 17.25
N ARG A 99 4.63 -8.09 17.38
CA ARG A 99 4.29 -9.13 18.37
C ARG A 99 4.39 -10.55 17.80
N ASP A 100 4.38 -10.70 16.49
CA ASP A 100 4.45 -12.01 15.84
C ASP A 100 5.87 -12.59 15.91
N LEU A 101 6.02 -13.81 16.42
CA LEU A 101 7.33 -14.42 16.65
C LEU A 101 8.13 -14.67 15.36
N GLU A 102 7.44 -14.91 14.23
CA GLU A 102 8.05 -15.16 12.91
C GLU A 102 8.54 -13.85 12.27
N LEU A 103 7.87 -12.72 12.56
CA LEU A 103 8.10 -11.44 11.88
C LEU A 103 8.81 -10.37 12.74
N GLN A 104 8.76 -10.45 14.07
CA GLN A 104 9.27 -9.43 15.01
C GLN A 104 10.78 -9.11 14.87
N SER A 105 11.54 -10.00 14.25
CA SER A 105 12.98 -9.86 14.01
C SER A 105 13.33 -9.19 12.68
N LEU A 106 12.34 -8.99 11.79
CA LEU A 106 12.52 -8.45 10.46
C LEU A 106 12.50 -6.91 10.47
N ARG A 107 13.31 -6.28 9.62
CA ARG A 107 13.16 -4.85 9.33
C ARG A 107 11.93 -4.62 8.48
N VAL A 108 11.07 -3.68 8.85
CA VAL A 108 9.82 -3.42 8.11
C VAL A 108 10.01 -2.25 7.14
N GLY A 109 9.56 -2.42 5.90
CA GLY A 109 9.41 -1.35 4.91
C GLY A 109 7.94 -1.24 4.50
N LEU A 110 7.50 -0.04 4.12
CA LEU A 110 6.10 0.20 3.73
C LEU A 110 5.99 0.50 2.23
N PHE A 111 5.12 -0.22 1.54
CA PHE A 111 4.78 0.04 0.15
C PHE A 111 3.30 0.41 0.05
N GLY A 112 3.00 1.65 -0.32
CA GLY A 112 1.63 2.15 -0.40
C GLY A 112 1.37 2.76 -1.77
N ALA A 113 0.34 2.29 -2.47
CA ALA A 113 -0.17 2.97 -3.66
C ALA A 113 -1.37 3.85 -3.26
N SER A 114 -1.48 5.06 -3.85
CA SER A 114 -2.61 5.98 -3.65
C SER A 114 -2.92 6.23 -2.15
N THR A 115 -4.12 5.92 -1.66
CA THR A 115 -4.49 6.15 -0.25
C THR A 115 -3.62 5.40 0.77
N GLY A 116 -3.00 4.29 0.37
CA GLY A 116 -2.03 3.58 1.21
C GLY A 116 -0.78 4.42 1.51
N ALA A 117 -0.39 5.31 0.59
CA ALA A 117 0.70 6.27 0.80
C ALA A 117 0.31 7.37 1.79
N ALA A 118 -0.94 7.84 1.75
CA ALA A 118 -1.47 8.81 2.71
C ALA A 118 -1.53 8.21 4.13
N GLY A 119 -1.94 6.94 4.27
CA GLY A 119 -1.87 6.22 5.55
C GLY A 119 -0.43 6.07 6.08
N CYS A 120 0.52 5.73 5.20
CA CYS A 120 1.94 5.66 5.55
C CYS A 120 2.51 7.03 5.97
N GLY A 121 2.13 8.09 5.28
CA GLY A 121 2.54 9.47 5.58
C GLY A 121 1.96 9.97 6.89
N ALA A 122 0.66 9.77 7.11
CA ALA A 122 -0.03 10.15 8.35
C ALA A 122 0.57 9.45 9.58
N ARG A 123 1.01 8.20 9.45
CA ARG A 123 1.72 7.49 10.53
C ARG A 123 3.03 8.18 10.92
N ARG A 124 3.80 8.69 9.96
CA ARG A 124 5.05 9.42 10.26
C ARG A 124 4.81 10.68 11.11
N GLY A 125 3.60 11.24 11.06
CA GLY A 125 3.20 12.40 11.87
C GLY A 125 2.75 12.07 13.30
N GLN A 126 2.63 10.81 13.71
CA GLN A 126 2.24 10.44 15.08
C GLN A 126 3.46 10.26 16.00
N PRO A 127 3.74 11.19 16.93
CA PRO A 127 4.83 11.05 17.88
C PRO A 127 4.54 9.93 18.91
N GLY A 128 5.54 9.14 19.25
CA GLY A 128 5.49 8.23 20.42
C GLY A 128 5.47 6.72 20.15
N ARG A 129 5.50 6.25 18.89
CA ARG A 129 5.59 4.80 18.59
C ARG A 129 6.69 4.54 17.55
N ALA A 130 7.88 4.21 18.03
CA ALA A 130 9.04 3.92 17.18
C ALA A 130 9.05 2.44 16.79
N HIS A 131 8.52 2.11 15.61
CA HIS A 131 8.70 0.78 15.01
C HIS A 131 10.09 0.67 14.38
N ARG A 132 10.62 -0.55 14.24
CA ARG A 132 11.82 -0.86 13.43
C ARG A 132 11.62 -0.63 11.92
N SER A 133 10.57 0.10 11.53
CA SER A 133 10.24 0.41 10.16
C SER A 133 11.21 1.44 9.58
N GLY A 134 12.23 0.95 8.86
CA GLY A 134 13.16 1.79 8.10
C GLY A 134 12.42 2.43 6.94
N GLY A 135 12.25 3.75 7.01
CA GLY A 135 11.34 4.50 6.16
C GLY A 135 11.77 4.59 4.69
N ALA A 136 11.30 3.70 3.85
CA ALA A 136 11.10 3.94 2.42
C ALA A 136 9.62 3.74 2.12
N CYS A 137 8.88 4.83 1.88
CA CYS A 137 7.52 4.78 1.38
C CYS A 137 7.59 4.98 -0.12
N ALA A 138 7.40 3.92 -0.90
CA ALA A 138 7.31 4.04 -2.36
C ALA A 138 5.84 4.22 -2.74
N VAL A 139 5.52 5.34 -3.40
CA VAL A 139 4.19 5.62 -3.96
C VAL A 139 4.16 5.14 -5.40
N SER A 140 3.26 4.21 -5.70
CA SER A 140 2.95 3.93 -7.10
C SER A 140 1.73 4.74 -7.53
N GLY A 141 1.88 5.53 -8.59
CA GLY A 141 0.75 6.11 -9.31
C GLY A 141 -0.12 5.01 -9.92
N GLU A 142 -1.42 5.24 -10.00
CA GLU A 142 -2.34 4.42 -10.79
C GLU A 142 -1.93 4.57 -12.26
N GLY A 143 -1.21 3.56 -12.78
CA GLY A 143 -1.06 3.42 -14.22
C GLY A 143 -2.42 3.02 -14.77
N THR A 144 -2.98 3.87 -15.64
CA THR A 144 -4.11 3.52 -16.51
C THR A 144 -3.92 2.10 -17.06
N ASP A 145 -4.98 1.30 -16.93
CA ASP A 145 -5.07 -0.07 -17.43
C ASP A 145 -4.47 -0.16 -18.85
N PRO A 146 -3.47 -1.04 -19.10
CA PRO A 146 -2.93 -1.24 -20.45
C PRO A 146 -4.00 -1.73 -21.46
N ALA A 147 -5.19 -2.15 -21.01
CA ALA A 147 -6.33 -2.47 -21.88
C ALA A 147 -7.04 -1.24 -22.48
N ASP A 148 -6.80 -0.02 -22.00
CA ASP A 148 -7.51 1.19 -22.45
C ASP A 148 -6.80 1.97 -23.59
N ARG A 149 -5.83 1.35 -24.27
CA ARG A 149 -5.05 1.97 -25.36
C ARG A 149 -5.72 1.95 -26.74
N ARG A 150 -7.05 1.81 -26.84
CA ARG A 150 -7.77 1.81 -28.13
C ARG A 150 -8.87 2.87 -28.23
N ARG A 151 -8.65 4.09 -27.74
CA ARG A 151 -9.57 5.21 -28.06
C ARG A 151 -9.00 6.62 -27.90
N THR A 152 -7.89 6.93 -28.57
CA THR A 152 -7.58 8.33 -28.90
C THR A 152 -6.99 8.39 -30.31
N GLY A 153 -7.80 8.84 -31.27
CA GLY A 153 -7.35 9.21 -32.62
C GLY A 153 -6.50 10.49 -32.59
N PRO A 154 -5.80 10.81 -33.69
CA PRO A 154 -4.86 11.92 -33.74
C PRO A 154 -5.63 13.25 -33.91
N GLY A 155 -5.59 14.10 -32.89
CA GLY A 155 -6.27 15.40 -32.93
C GLY A 155 -6.11 16.20 -31.65
N GLY A 156 -4.87 16.38 -31.19
CA GLY A 156 -4.57 17.20 -30.01
C GLY A 156 -4.02 18.56 -30.42
N VAL A 157 -4.88 19.58 -30.43
CA VAL A 157 -4.48 20.99 -30.48
C VAL A 157 -3.71 21.32 -29.19
N ARG A 158 -2.51 21.91 -29.31
CA ARG A 158 -1.73 22.38 -28.16
C ARG A 158 -2.41 23.61 -27.55
N PRO A 159 -2.64 23.69 -26.24
CA PRO A 159 -2.98 24.95 -25.60
C PRO A 159 -1.71 25.80 -25.41
N GLU A 160 -1.72 27.01 -25.95
CA GLU A 160 -0.73 28.07 -25.69
C GLU A 160 -0.85 28.55 -24.23
N LEU A 161 0.30 28.68 -23.56
CA LEU A 161 0.41 29.32 -22.24
C LEU A 161 0.69 30.81 -22.46
N PRO A 162 0.03 31.74 -21.74
CA PRO A 162 0.34 33.16 -21.85
C PRO A 162 1.64 33.49 -21.11
N GLU A 163 2.59 34.10 -21.83
CA GLU A 163 3.83 34.65 -21.29
C GLU A 163 3.50 35.87 -20.40
N GLN A 164 3.75 35.76 -19.09
CA GLN A 164 3.70 36.92 -18.19
C GLN A 164 5.12 37.46 -18.00
N SER A 165 5.31 38.65 -18.57
CA SER A 165 6.50 39.49 -18.46
C SER A 165 6.60 40.11 -17.06
N CYS A 166 7.73 39.90 -16.38
CA CYS A 166 8.10 40.67 -15.19
C CYS A 166 8.86 41.95 -15.62
N PRO A 167 8.48 43.15 -15.17
CA PRO A 167 9.31 44.33 -15.33
C PRO A 167 10.39 44.40 -14.25
N ALA A 168 11.61 44.77 -14.66
CA ALA A 168 12.73 45.06 -13.79
C ALA A 168 12.64 46.49 -13.23
N VAL A 169 12.69 46.64 -11.90
CA VAL A 169 13.33 47.74 -11.16
C VAL A 169 13.85 47.18 -9.85
#